data_AF-A0A7Y9LA96-F1
#
_entry.id   AF-A0A7Y9LA96-F1
#
_cell.length_a   1.000
_cell.length_b   1.000
_cell.length_c   1.000
_cell.angle_alpha   90.00
_cell.angle_beta   90.00
_cell.angle_gamma   90.00
#
_symmetry.space_group_name_H-M   'P 1'
#
loop_
_entity.id
_entity.type
_entity.pdbx_description
1 polymer ?
#
loop_
_entity_poly.entity_id
_entity_poly.type
_entity_poly.pdbx_seq_one_letter_code
_entity_poly.pdbx_strand_id
1 'polypeptide(L)'
;MAELSPRLRQIVDALPLTPGLRVLEIGGGPGAAARAVAERLTGGGTILMIDRSATAIEQASNGSADLIAAGVLRLRRVAVEDFELEPGEPQYDLAFAVRVGALDGRHPVAGVAARARLAAALAPHGRLFIDGGDPLREVDLRSGS
;
A
#
# COMPACT_ATOMS: atom_id res chain seq x y z
N MET A 1 5.37 21.31 0.55
CA MET A 1 4.72 20.01 0.83
C MET A 1 4.66 19.81 2.33
N ALA A 2 3.57 19.29 2.89
CA ALA A 2 3.52 18.99 4.33
C ALA A 2 4.58 17.94 4.67
N GLU A 3 5.37 18.20 5.72
CA GLU A 3 6.41 17.29 6.15
C GLU A 3 5.82 15.97 6.62
N LEU A 4 6.44 14.86 6.24
CA LEU A 4 6.03 13.52 6.67
C LEU A 4 6.17 13.43 8.20
N SER A 5 5.09 13.08 8.90
CA SER A 5 5.16 12.91 10.36
C SER A 5 6.28 11.93 10.77
N PRO A 6 6.96 12.12 11.91
CA PRO A 6 8.07 11.26 12.33
C PRO A 6 7.71 9.76 12.35
N ARG A 7 6.51 9.42 12.82
CA ARG A 7 6.01 8.04 12.81
C ARG A 7 5.92 7.47 11.40
N LEU A 8 5.34 8.23 10.47
CA LEU A 8 5.16 7.75 9.10
C LEU A 8 6.50 7.65 8.35
N ARG A 9 7.46 8.52 8.69
CA ARG A 9 8.85 8.43 8.22
C ARG A 9 9.51 7.12 8.68
N GLN A 10 9.44 6.81 9.97
CA GLN A 10 9.97 5.55 10.51
C GLN A 10 9.37 4.32 9.84
N ILE A 11 8.06 4.33 9.59
CA ILE A 11 7.35 3.27 8.87
C ILE A 11 7.93 3.09 7.46
N VAL A 12 8.02 4.17 6.67
CA VAL A 12 8.54 4.11 5.30
C VAL A 12 10.01 3.68 5.28
N ASP A 13 10.82 4.14 6.23
CA ASP A 13 12.24 3.78 6.34
C ASP A 13 12.45 2.29 6.72
N ALA A 14 11.50 1.68 7.42
CA ALA A 14 11.54 0.27 7.78
C ALA A 14 11.06 -0.67 6.66
N LEU A 15 10.41 -0.15 5.62
CA LEU A 15 10.00 -0.97 4.48
C LEU A 15 11.25 -1.40 3.70
N PRO A 16 11.38 -2.69 3.34
CA PRO A 16 12.51 -3.20 2.56
C PRO A 16 12.37 -2.81 1.07
N LEU A 17 12.31 -1.50 0.80
CA LEU A 17 12.16 -0.94 -0.53
C LEU A 17 13.48 -1.09 -1.29
N THR A 18 13.40 -1.67 -2.49
CA THR A 18 14.50 -1.72 -3.44
C THR A 18 14.09 -1.08 -4.77
N PRO A 19 15.05 -0.64 -5.60
CA PRO A 19 14.74 -0.16 -6.95
C PRO A 19 13.92 -1.21 -7.73
N GLY A 20 12.99 -0.74 -8.55
CA GLY A 20 12.17 -1.59 -9.43
C GLY A 20 10.97 -2.28 -8.77
N LEU A 21 10.79 -2.19 -7.45
CA LEU A 21 9.64 -2.85 -6.79
C LEU A 21 8.30 -2.25 -7.22
N ARG A 22 7.31 -3.14 -7.31
CA ARG A 22 5.89 -2.79 -7.40
C ARG A 22 5.29 -2.84 -6.00
N VAL A 23 4.87 -1.69 -5.49
CA VAL A 23 4.35 -1.53 -4.14
C VAL A 23 2.84 -1.31 -4.16
N LEU A 24 2.11 -1.95 -3.24
CA LEU A 24 0.70 -1.71 -2.97
C LEU A 24 0.54 -1.07 -1.59
N GLU A 25 0.03 0.16 -1.51
CA GLU A 25 -0.37 0.79 -0.25
C GLU A 25 -1.88 0.65 -0.04
N ILE A 26 -2.27 0.15 1.13
CA ILE A 26 -3.67 0.02 1.53
C ILE A 26 -4.04 1.12 2.52
N GLY A 27 -5.12 1.85 2.23
CA GLY A 27 -5.66 2.89 3.10
C GLY A 27 -4.74 4.09 3.25
N GLY A 28 -4.21 4.60 2.13
CA GLY A 28 -3.16 5.62 2.15
C GLY A 28 -3.60 7.03 2.58
N GLY A 29 -4.90 7.27 2.80
CA GLY A 29 -5.40 8.58 3.21
C GLY A 29 -5.01 9.69 2.23
N PRO A 30 -4.46 10.83 2.69
CA PRO A 30 -3.99 11.91 1.81
C PRO A 30 -2.72 11.60 0.98
N GLY A 31 -2.23 10.35 0.97
CA GLY A 31 -1.11 9.91 0.13
C GLY A 31 0.27 10.39 0.61
N ALA A 32 0.46 10.67 1.90
CA ALA A 32 1.76 11.10 2.42
C ALA A 32 2.82 9.97 2.37
N ALA A 33 2.44 8.73 2.73
CA ALA A 33 3.34 7.59 2.64
C ALA A 33 3.60 7.21 1.18
N ALA A 34 2.55 7.17 0.35
CA ALA A 34 2.64 6.92 -1.09
C ALA A 34 3.73 7.76 -1.77
N ARG A 35 3.75 9.07 -1.49
CA ARG A 35 4.75 9.99 -2.03
C ARG A 35 6.16 9.68 -1.55
N ALA A 36 6.32 9.46 -0.24
CA ALA A 36 7.63 9.12 0.32
C ALA A 36 8.16 7.77 -0.20
N VAL A 37 7.29 6.79 -0.42
CA VAL A 37 7.66 5.52 -1.05
C VAL A 37 8.05 5.74 -2.50
N ALA A 38 7.24 6.47 -3.27
CA ALA A 38 7.51 6.77 -4.68
C ALA A 38 8.89 7.42 -4.91
N GLU A 39 9.32 8.32 -4.02
CA GLU A 39 10.65 8.95 -4.05
C GLU A 39 11.81 7.93 -3.94
N ARG A 40 11.57 6.78 -3.31
CA ARG A 40 12.57 5.69 -3.15
C ARG A 40 12.53 4.67 -4.30
N LEU A 41 11.45 4.63 -5.07
CA LEU A 41 11.22 3.67 -6.15
C LEU A 41 11.89 4.13 -7.46
N THR A 42 13.20 3.96 -7.52
CA THR A 42 13.99 4.19 -8.74
C THR A 42 13.95 2.96 -9.68
N GLY A 43 14.50 3.09 -10.90
CA GLY A 43 14.67 1.93 -11.81
C GLY A 43 13.36 1.33 -12.35
N GLY A 44 12.31 2.14 -12.49
CA GLY A 44 11.00 1.69 -12.97
C GLY A 44 10.09 1.12 -11.89
N GLY A 45 10.43 1.29 -10.60
CA GLY A 45 9.53 0.94 -9.50
C GLY A 45 8.26 1.78 -9.53
N THR A 46 7.15 1.19 -9.07
CA THR A 46 5.85 1.87 -9.05
C THR A 46 5.10 1.57 -7.76
N ILE A 47 4.20 2.47 -7.38
CA ILE A 47 3.29 2.27 -6.25
C ILE A 47 1.85 2.45 -6.72
N LEU A 48 0.98 1.51 -6.37
CA LEU A 48 -0.46 1.69 -6.36
C LEU A 48 -0.91 1.98 -4.94
N MET A 49 -1.59 3.11 -4.73
CA MET A 49 -2.26 3.43 -3.48
C MET A 49 -3.77 3.19 -3.66
N ILE A 50 -4.35 2.38 -2.77
CA ILE A 50 -5.79 2.17 -2.67
C ILE A 50 -6.37 2.81 -1.42
N ASP A 51 -7.57 3.36 -1.54
CA ASP A 51 -8.36 3.82 -0.39
C ASP A 51 -9.85 3.75 -0.72
N ARG A 52 -10.69 3.44 0.28
CA ARG A 52 -12.15 3.42 0.10
C ARG A 52 -12.75 4.83 0.03
N SER A 53 -12.07 5.81 0.62
CA SER A 53 -12.53 7.19 0.73
C SER A 53 -12.25 7.97 -0.55
N ALA A 54 -13.33 8.48 -1.17
CA ALA A 54 -13.21 9.37 -2.33
C ALA A 54 -12.39 10.63 -1.99
N THR A 55 -12.64 11.21 -0.82
CA THR A 55 -11.93 12.40 -0.33
C THR A 55 -10.44 12.15 -0.16
N ALA A 56 -10.06 10.97 0.36
CA ALA A 56 -8.66 10.59 0.50
C ALA A 56 -7.96 10.50 -0.88
N ILE A 57 -8.61 9.83 -1.83
CA ILE A 57 -8.10 9.71 -3.20
C ILE A 57 -7.97 11.07 -3.89
N GLU A 58 -8.95 11.96 -3.73
CA GLU A 58 -8.88 13.32 -4.26
C GLU A 58 -7.71 14.12 -3.68
N GLN A 59 -7.54 14.07 -2.35
CA GLN A 59 -6.41 14.72 -1.67
C GLN A 59 -5.06 14.16 -2.12
N ALA A 60 -4.95 12.82 -2.24
CA ALA A 60 -3.74 12.16 -2.70
C ALA A 60 -3.43 12.52 -4.16
N SER A 61 -4.45 12.60 -5.02
CA SER A 61 -4.33 13.01 -6.42
C SER A 61 -3.76 14.43 -6.53
N ASN A 62 -4.40 15.39 -5.85
CA ASN A 62 -3.97 16.79 -5.84
C ASN A 62 -2.56 16.95 -5.27
N GLY A 63 -2.21 16.15 -4.26
CA GLY A 63 -0.90 16.20 -3.62
C GLY A 63 0.24 15.53 -4.39
N SER A 64 -0.05 14.76 -5.44
CA SER A 64 0.91 13.86 -6.09
C SER A 64 0.87 13.91 -7.62
N ALA A 65 0.36 15.00 -8.19
CA ALA A 65 0.16 15.16 -9.63
C ALA A 65 1.42 14.83 -10.46
N ASP A 66 2.59 15.30 -10.03
CA ASP A 66 3.86 15.05 -10.75
C ASP A 66 4.25 13.57 -10.77
N LEU A 67 4.05 12.85 -9.66
CA LEU A 67 4.35 11.42 -9.55
C LEU A 67 3.37 10.57 -10.37
N ILE A 68 2.12 11.01 -10.46
CA ILE A 68 1.09 10.39 -11.29
C ILE A 68 1.41 10.62 -12.76
N ALA A 69 1.77 11.85 -13.14
CA ALA A 69 2.19 12.19 -14.50
C ALA A 69 3.44 11.40 -14.93
N ALA A 70 4.38 11.17 -14.00
CA ALA A 70 5.56 10.35 -14.22
C ALA A 70 5.26 8.83 -14.25
N GLY A 71 4.03 8.40 -13.93
CA GLY A 71 3.63 6.99 -13.91
C GLY A 71 4.17 6.18 -12.73
N VAL A 72 4.82 6.82 -11.76
CA VAL A 72 5.40 6.18 -10.57
C VAL A 72 4.31 5.87 -9.55
N LEU A 73 3.34 6.77 -9.37
CA LEU A 73 2.20 6.59 -8.47
C LEU A 73 0.90 6.43 -9.25
N ARG A 74 0.14 5.39 -8.92
CA ARG A 74 -1.26 5.21 -9.35
C ARG A 74 -2.18 5.23 -8.14
N LEU A 75 -3.40 5.68 -8.35
CA LEU A 75 -4.44 5.75 -7.32
C LEU A 75 -5.64 4.91 -7.75
N ARG A 76 -6.23 4.15 -6.84
CA ARG A 76 -7.51 3.45 -7.07
C ARG A 76 -8.43 3.59 -5.87
N ARG A 77 -9.65 4.07 -6.11
CA ARG A 77 -10.69 4.11 -5.07
C ARG A 77 -11.32 2.74 -4.93
N VAL A 78 -10.93 1.98 -3.91
CA VAL A 78 -11.44 0.63 -3.65
C VAL A 78 -11.17 0.24 -2.21
N ALA A 79 -12.07 -0.53 -1.61
CA ALA A 79 -11.84 -1.17 -0.32
C ALA A 79 -10.97 -2.42 -0.51
N VAL A 80 -10.08 -2.74 0.43
CA VAL A 80 -9.14 -3.86 0.26
C VAL A 80 -9.85 -5.21 0.14
N GLU A 81 -11.01 -5.38 0.78
CA GLU A 81 -11.85 -6.58 0.67
C GLU A 81 -12.48 -6.77 -0.73
N ASP A 82 -12.59 -5.69 -1.50
CA ASP A 82 -13.15 -5.66 -2.85
C ASP A 82 -12.05 -5.49 -3.92
N PHE A 83 -10.78 -5.46 -3.52
CA PHE A 83 -9.68 -5.21 -4.43
C PHE A 83 -9.40 -6.42 -5.33
N GLU A 84 -9.33 -6.17 -6.63
CA GLU A 84 -8.94 -7.13 -7.66
C GLU A 84 -7.90 -6.50 -8.60
N LEU A 85 -6.99 -7.32 -9.10
CA LEU A 85 -6.08 -6.91 -10.16
C LEU A 85 -6.87 -6.74 -11.46
N GLU A 86 -6.61 -5.66 -12.18
CA GLU A 86 -7.15 -5.47 -13.52
C GLU A 86 -6.54 -6.50 -14.50
N PRO A 87 -7.22 -6.83 -15.61
CA PRO A 87 -6.65 -7.71 -16.63
C PRO A 87 -5.28 -7.21 -17.12
N GLY A 88 -4.26 -8.05 -16.96
CA GLY A 88 -2.89 -7.72 -17.33
C GLY A 88 -2.13 -6.85 -16.32
N GLU A 89 -2.76 -6.49 -15.20
CA GLU A 89 -2.06 -5.81 -14.10
C GLU A 89 -1.08 -6.78 -13.42
N PRO A 90 0.20 -6.40 -13.29
CA PRO A 90 1.17 -7.24 -12.60
C PRO A 90 0.85 -7.35 -11.11
N GLN A 91 1.19 -8.50 -10.53
CA GLN A 91 1.22 -8.67 -9.07
C GLN A 91 2.27 -7.76 -8.41
N TYR A 92 2.06 -7.48 -7.13
CA TYR A 92 2.91 -6.60 -6.33
C TYR A 92 3.97 -7.37 -5.55
N ASP A 93 5.14 -6.76 -5.37
CA ASP A 93 6.28 -7.36 -4.67
C ASP A 93 6.25 -7.03 -3.17
N LEU A 94 5.60 -5.92 -2.81
CA LEU A 94 5.41 -5.48 -1.43
C LEU A 94 4.04 -4.83 -1.26
N ALA A 95 3.32 -5.19 -0.20
CA ALA A 95 2.13 -4.50 0.24
C ALA A 95 2.31 -3.96 1.66
N PHE A 96 1.77 -2.78 1.95
CA PHE A 96 1.76 -2.27 3.31
C PHE A 96 0.48 -1.51 3.69
N ALA A 97 0.15 -1.51 4.98
CA ALA A 97 -1.03 -0.84 5.52
C ALA A 97 -0.75 -0.21 6.90
N VAL A 98 -1.13 1.05 7.07
CA VAL A 98 -0.96 1.79 8.34
C VAL A 98 -2.32 2.11 8.95
N ARG A 99 -2.62 1.55 10.14
CA ARG A 99 -3.90 1.70 10.85
C ARG A 99 -5.15 1.37 10.01
N VAL A 100 -5.09 0.32 9.20
CA VAL A 100 -6.25 -0.18 8.43
C VAL A 100 -6.99 -1.24 9.26
N GLY A 101 -8.21 -0.91 9.69
CA GLY A 101 -9.01 -1.74 10.61
C GLY A 101 -9.23 -3.20 10.15
N ALA A 102 -9.33 -3.43 8.83
CA ALA A 102 -9.45 -4.77 8.25
C ALA A 102 -8.18 -5.61 8.42
N LEU A 103 -7.01 -4.98 8.58
CA LEU A 103 -5.71 -5.66 8.63
C LEU A 103 -5.11 -5.70 10.03
N ASP A 104 -5.51 -4.79 10.93
CA ASP A 104 -5.02 -4.73 12.32
C ASP A 104 -5.94 -5.41 13.36
N GLY A 105 -6.97 -6.13 12.90
CA GLY A 105 -7.83 -6.97 13.74
C GLY A 105 -9.09 -6.29 14.27
N ARG A 106 -9.27 -4.97 14.04
CA ARG A 106 -10.50 -4.25 14.43
C ARG A 106 -11.75 -4.67 13.63
N HIS A 107 -11.57 -5.19 12.42
CA HIS A 107 -12.65 -5.70 11.56
C HIS A 107 -12.34 -7.12 11.04
N PRO A 108 -12.53 -8.17 11.85
CA PRO A 108 -12.09 -9.53 11.52
C PRO A 108 -12.78 -10.12 10.30
N VAL A 109 -14.08 -9.85 10.09
CA VAL A 109 -14.84 -10.34 8.92
C VAL A 109 -14.29 -9.75 7.63
N ALA A 110 -14.10 -8.42 7.58
CA ALA A 110 -13.47 -7.76 6.44
C ALA A 110 -12.02 -8.22 6.26
N GLY A 111 -11.33 -8.55 7.35
CA GLY A 111 -9.94 -9.01 7.32
C GLY A 111 -9.73 -10.35 6.62
N VAL A 112 -10.69 -11.28 6.69
CA VAL A 112 -10.61 -12.55 5.94
C VAL A 112 -10.63 -12.28 4.43
N ALA A 113 -11.61 -11.50 3.95
CA ALA A 113 -11.71 -11.13 2.55
C ALA A 113 -10.49 -10.32 2.09
N ALA A 114 -10.08 -9.32 2.88
CA ALA A 114 -8.90 -8.50 2.59
C ALA A 114 -7.63 -9.33 2.44
N ARG A 115 -7.40 -10.32 3.32
CA ARG A 115 -6.24 -11.22 3.24
C ARG A 115 -6.27 -12.07 1.97
N ALA A 116 -7.44 -12.60 1.59
CA ALA A 116 -7.59 -13.35 0.35
C ALA A 116 -7.30 -12.48 -0.89
N ARG A 117 -7.80 -11.24 -0.92
CA ARG A 117 -7.50 -10.28 -2.01
C ARG A 117 -6.01 -9.95 -2.08
N LEU A 118 -5.37 -9.70 -0.95
CA LEU A 118 -3.93 -9.41 -0.90
C LEU A 118 -3.09 -10.62 -1.30
N ALA A 119 -3.47 -11.84 -0.91
CA ALA A 119 -2.78 -13.05 -1.33
C ALA A 119 -2.84 -13.26 -2.86
N ALA A 120 -3.97 -12.93 -3.50
CA ALA A 120 -4.09 -12.97 -4.95
C ALA A 120 -3.30 -11.85 -5.65
N ALA A 121 -3.22 -10.67 -5.05
CA ALA A 121 -2.55 -9.50 -5.61
C ALA A 121 -1.02 -9.51 -5.46
N LEU A 122 -0.49 -10.25 -4.50
CA LEU A 122 0.96 -10.33 -4.24
C LEU A 122 1.62 -11.41 -5.09
N ALA A 123 2.83 -11.13 -5.55
CA ALA A 123 3.68 -12.10 -6.22
C ALA A 123 4.00 -13.27 -5.27
N PRO A 124 4.49 -14.43 -5.78
CA PRO A 124 4.86 -15.56 -4.92
C PRO A 124 5.88 -15.25 -3.81
N HIS A 125 6.71 -14.23 -4.03
CA HIS A 125 7.70 -13.71 -3.07
C HIS A 125 7.24 -12.39 -2.40
N GLY A 126 6.00 -11.97 -2.66
CA GLY A 126 5.44 -10.72 -2.19
C GLY A 126 5.26 -10.73 -0.67
N ARG A 127 5.54 -9.59 -0.05
CA ARG A 127 5.55 -9.43 1.42
C ARG A 127 4.48 -8.43 1.85
N LEU A 128 3.76 -8.75 2.93
CA LEU A 128 2.77 -7.85 3.52
C LEU A 128 3.29 -7.29 4.85
N PHE A 129 3.27 -5.97 5.00
CA PHE A 129 3.58 -5.28 6.25
C PHE A 129 2.38 -4.53 6.79
N ILE A 130 2.06 -4.69 8.06
CA ILE A 130 0.93 -3.99 8.70
C ILE A 130 1.36 -3.30 10.00
N ASP A 131 0.58 -2.30 10.40
CA ASP A 131 0.71 -1.65 11.71
C ASP A 131 0.51 -2.68 12.86
N GLY A 132 1.16 -2.44 13.99
CA GLY A 132 1.18 -3.35 15.15
C GLY A 132 2.53 -4.04 15.42
N GLY A 133 3.62 -3.53 14.85
CA GLY A 133 5.02 -3.83 15.24
C GLY A 133 5.76 -2.57 15.70
N ASP A 134 7.09 -2.63 15.77
CA ASP A 134 7.96 -1.46 16.01
C ASP A 134 8.96 -1.32 14.84
N PRO A 135 8.62 -0.62 13.73
CA PRO A 135 7.38 0.14 13.48
C PRO A 135 6.29 -0.64 12.70
N LEU A 136 6.62 -1.78 12.10
CA LEU A 136 5.71 -2.61 11.30
C LEU A 136 5.92 -4.09 11.61
N ARG A 137 4.90 -4.91 11.35
CA ARG A 137 4.99 -6.37 11.42
C ARG A 137 4.80 -6.97 10.03
N GLU A 138 5.69 -7.87 9.64
CA GLU A 138 5.51 -8.71 8.47
C GLU A 138 4.47 -9.82 8.76
N VAL A 139 3.54 -10.02 7.82
CA VAL A 139 2.47 -11.00 7.92
C VAL A 139 2.61 -12.01 6.80
N ASP A 140 2.76 -13.27 7.16
CA ASP A 140 2.69 -14.35 6.19
C ASP A 140 1.22 -14.60 5.80
N LEU A 141 0.91 -14.41 4.52
CA LEU A 141 -0.41 -14.71 3.97
C LEU A 141 -0.56 -16.16 3.53
N ARG A 142 0.53 -16.94 3.52
CA ARG A 142 0.55 -18.35 3.09
C ARG A 142 0.19 -19.33 4.21
N SER A 143 0.18 -18.86 5.46
CA SER A 143 -0.07 -19.70 6.64
C SER A 143 -1.54 -19.83 7.03
N GLY A 144 -2.48 -19.54 6.13
CA GLY A 144 -3.92 -19.68 6.36
C GLY A 144 -4.54 -20.76 5.48
N SER A 145 -4.48 -22.01 5.94
CA SER A 145 -5.42 -23.08 5.54
C SER A 145 -6.54 -23.18 6.56
#